data_AF-A0A7C4VME7-F1
#
_entry.id   AF-A0A7C4VME7-F1
#
_cell.length_a   1.000
_cell.length_b   1.000
_cell.length_c   1.000
_cell.angle_alpha   90.00
_cell.angle_beta   90.00
_cell.angle_gamma   90.00
#
_symmetry.space_group_name_H-M   'P 1'
#
loop_
_entity.id
_entity.type
_entity.pdbx_description
1 polymer ?
#
loop_
_entity_poly.entity_id
_entity_poly.type
_entity_poly.pdbx_seq_one_letter_code
_entity_poly.pdbx_strand_id
1 'polypeptide(L)'
;MISVGFDSAPIKKTTILPNGSGKGEFVANLGVSVTTHDKDRFESSYEDAISDVLKKFNIERRKRIYKGAHLVAQAMEKAPNIMIEMINRLEDDIAHIDVYCAYYSLEYISIYGQAEGQKLSPPVFVKKTQGAFPHVCSWWYVLKYAKIEAPVCLEIDYFQTATTPAWRNLVDVAKKDVTVEFYFGGDECNPIISVADVILKLIRIYHHGTVEGRSLLQPLLQKCESLDGKKKTWFHNLGSRGFLIKATAPDLPLQADTKPFIKHPIFFYSWDPGEARRKDELRSSFEWSPAYNAITAQASLKRGGVKSFSFAEDPLLWKPENDVIVPITKEDREKIKRLGDFGYKLPKIADVDNLIQSVKY
;
A
#
# COMPACT_ATOMS: atom_id res chain seq x y z
N MET A 1 6.92 -16.15 -12.35
CA MET A 1 7.41 -14.75 -12.25
C MET A 1 7.36 -14.41 -10.78
N ILE A 2 8.42 -13.83 -10.23
CA ILE A 2 8.46 -13.44 -8.82
C ILE A 2 7.56 -12.22 -8.64
N SER A 3 6.72 -12.20 -7.62
CA SER A 3 5.85 -11.06 -7.29
C SER A 3 6.23 -10.48 -5.95
N VAL A 4 6.25 -9.14 -5.87
CA VAL A 4 6.66 -8.41 -4.68
C VAL A 4 5.65 -7.32 -4.38
N GLY A 5 4.92 -7.46 -3.27
CA GLY A 5 3.97 -6.45 -2.79
C GLY A 5 4.66 -5.46 -1.86
N PHE A 6 4.39 -4.16 -2.03
CA PHE A 6 4.95 -3.10 -1.21
C PHE A 6 3.86 -2.27 -0.54
N ASP A 7 4.06 -1.98 0.73
CA ASP A 7 3.31 -0.95 1.44
C ASP A 7 4.24 -0.11 2.34
N SER A 8 3.77 1.07 2.76
CA SER A 8 4.50 1.91 3.69
C SER A 8 3.61 2.80 4.54
N ALA A 9 4.07 3.08 5.76
CA ALA A 9 3.46 4.04 6.65
C ALA A 9 4.53 4.79 7.47
N PRO A 10 4.27 6.05 7.85
CA PRO A 10 5.15 6.73 8.79
C PRO A 10 5.07 6.08 10.17
N ILE A 11 6.21 5.92 10.82
CA ILE A 11 6.30 5.63 12.25
C ILE A 11 6.60 6.93 13.01
N LYS A 12 5.79 7.19 14.03
CA LYS A 12 5.90 8.37 14.90
C LYS A 12 6.09 7.91 16.33
N LYS A 13 7.11 8.44 17.00
CA LYS A 13 7.35 8.19 18.43
C LYS A 13 7.54 9.51 19.16
N THR A 14 6.89 9.64 20.30
CA THR A 14 7.11 10.75 21.22
C THR A 14 8.28 10.40 22.13
N THR A 15 9.35 11.18 22.08
CA THR A 15 10.47 11.03 23.01
C THR A 15 10.10 11.73 24.33
N ILE A 16 10.00 10.96 25.40
CA ILE A 16 9.78 11.47 26.76
C ILE A 16 11.16 11.59 27.42
N LEU A 17 11.53 12.79 27.88
CA LEU A 17 12.77 12.97 28.64
C LEU A 17 12.61 12.38 30.05
N PRO A 18 13.71 12.03 30.75
CA PRO A 18 13.67 11.45 32.09
C PRO A 18 12.92 12.28 33.15
N ASN A 19 12.76 13.59 32.92
CA ASN A 19 12.02 14.51 33.80
C ASN A 19 10.52 14.61 33.47
N GLY A 20 9.99 13.75 32.60
CA GLY A 20 8.59 13.75 32.18
C GLY A 20 8.20 14.88 31.20
N SER A 21 9.12 15.80 30.87
CA SER A 21 8.88 16.82 29.84
C SER A 21 9.21 16.27 28.45
N GLY A 22 8.22 16.12 27.58
CA GLY A 22 8.44 15.68 26.19
C GLY A 22 8.60 16.86 25.25
N LYS A 23 9.64 16.90 24.41
CA LYS A 23 9.71 17.83 23.25
C LYS A 23 10.44 17.29 22.02
N GLY A 24 10.51 15.96 21.83
CA GLY A 24 11.00 15.38 20.57
C GLY A 24 9.94 14.51 19.90
N GLU A 25 9.59 14.80 18.65
CA GLU A 25 8.88 13.86 17.77
C GLU A 25 9.93 13.16 16.90
N PHE A 26 10.09 11.85 17.07
CA PHE A 26 10.79 11.02 16.09
C PHE A 26 9.80 10.63 15.00
N VAL A 27 10.15 10.93 13.76
CA VAL A 27 9.38 10.54 12.58
C VAL A 27 10.31 9.85 11.60
N ALA A 28 9.90 8.68 11.11
CA ALA A 28 10.58 7.97 10.04
C ALA A 28 9.56 7.36 9.09
N ASN A 29 9.97 7.12 7.85
CA ASN A 29 9.18 6.27 6.95
C ASN A 29 9.52 4.81 7.21
N LEU A 30 8.50 3.97 7.35
CA LEU A 30 8.63 2.52 7.48
C LEU A 30 7.92 1.89 6.28
N GLY A 31 8.58 0.95 5.63
CA GLY A 31 8.05 0.23 4.47
C GLY A 31 8.29 -1.25 4.65
N VAL A 32 7.44 -2.06 4.05
CA VAL A 32 7.57 -3.52 4.02
C VAL A 32 7.38 -3.98 2.60
N SER A 33 8.15 -4.99 2.21
CA SER A 33 7.84 -5.80 1.05
C SER A 33 7.68 -7.27 1.43
N VAL A 34 6.85 -7.95 0.65
CA VAL A 34 6.63 -9.39 0.74
C VAL A 34 6.88 -9.98 -0.63
N THR A 35 7.86 -10.88 -0.74
CA THR A 35 8.20 -11.59 -1.98
C THR A 35 7.57 -12.96 -1.99
N THR A 36 6.97 -13.33 -3.12
CA THR A 36 6.55 -14.71 -3.41
C THR A 36 7.04 -15.16 -4.78
N HIS A 37 7.35 -16.44 -4.92
CA HIS A 37 7.73 -17.04 -6.19
C HIS A 37 6.53 -17.57 -6.99
N ASP A 38 5.37 -17.70 -6.35
CA ASP A 38 4.14 -18.23 -6.93
C ASP A 38 2.95 -17.40 -6.45
N LYS A 39 2.62 -16.36 -7.23
CA LYS A 39 1.52 -15.45 -6.93
C LYS A 39 0.17 -16.17 -6.84
N ASP A 40 -0.11 -17.10 -7.75
CA ASP A 40 -1.40 -17.78 -7.80
C ASP A 40 -1.61 -18.64 -6.55
N ARG A 41 -0.56 -19.38 -6.15
CA ARG A 41 -0.57 -20.13 -4.89
C ARG A 41 -0.71 -19.21 -3.68
N PHE A 42 0.06 -18.12 -3.62
CA PHE A 42 -0.03 -17.16 -2.52
C PHE A 42 -1.43 -16.56 -2.38
N GLU A 43 -2.07 -16.17 -3.48
CA GLU A 43 -3.44 -15.64 -3.47
C GLU A 43 -4.44 -16.68 -2.94
N SER A 44 -4.31 -17.95 -3.32
CA SER A 44 -5.15 -19.04 -2.80
C SER A 44 -4.92 -19.27 -1.31
N SER A 45 -3.67 -19.38 -0.88
CA SER A 45 -3.33 -19.58 0.54
C SER A 45 -3.77 -18.41 1.41
N TYR A 46 -3.73 -17.17 0.89
CA TYR A 46 -4.26 -15.99 1.58
C TYR A 46 -5.75 -16.13 1.87
N GLU A 47 -6.54 -16.52 0.86
CA GLU A 47 -7.99 -16.69 0.98
C GLU A 47 -8.36 -17.76 2.01
N ASP A 48 -7.65 -18.89 2.00
CA ASP A 48 -7.83 -19.97 2.96
C ASP A 48 -7.42 -19.52 4.36
N ALA A 49 -6.25 -18.89 4.49
CA ALA A 49 -5.72 -18.42 5.76
C ALA A 49 -6.66 -17.39 6.42
N ILE A 50 -7.09 -16.35 5.72
CA ILE A 50 -7.97 -15.34 6.32
C ILE A 50 -9.31 -15.95 6.76
N SER A 51 -9.89 -16.86 5.96
CA SER A 51 -11.17 -17.50 6.26
C SER A 51 -11.07 -18.36 7.52
N ASP A 52 -10.06 -19.21 7.59
CA ASP A 52 -9.83 -20.10 8.72
C ASP A 52 -9.51 -19.32 9.99
N VAL A 53 -8.66 -18.29 9.89
CA VAL A 53 -8.25 -17.51 11.06
C VAL A 53 -9.44 -16.71 11.60
N LEU A 54 -10.20 -16.02 10.77
CA LEU A 54 -11.39 -15.30 11.25
C LEU A 54 -12.40 -16.26 11.90
N LYS A 55 -12.62 -17.44 11.30
CA LYS A 55 -13.45 -18.50 11.89
C LYS A 55 -12.93 -18.96 13.25
N LYS A 56 -11.62 -19.23 13.39
CA LYS A 56 -10.96 -19.60 14.65
C LYS A 56 -11.22 -18.57 15.77
N PHE A 57 -11.27 -17.29 15.42
CA PHE A 57 -11.51 -16.19 16.38
C PHE A 57 -12.99 -15.82 16.56
N ASN A 58 -13.92 -16.58 15.94
CA ASN A 58 -15.37 -16.32 15.89
C ASN A 58 -15.70 -14.94 15.33
N ILE A 59 -15.07 -14.57 14.21
CA ILE A 59 -15.30 -13.32 13.50
C ILE A 59 -15.86 -13.64 12.12
N GLU A 60 -17.00 -13.02 11.80
CA GLU A 60 -17.60 -13.12 10.48
C GLU A 60 -16.71 -12.46 9.43
N ARG A 61 -16.45 -13.14 8.31
CA ARG A 61 -15.72 -12.56 7.19
C ARG A 61 -16.61 -11.54 6.46
N ARG A 62 -16.16 -10.28 6.39
CA ARG A 62 -16.87 -9.18 5.71
C ARG A 62 -16.19 -8.68 4.46
N LYS A 63 -14.88 -8.87 4.38
CA LYS A 63 -14.04 -8.45 3.25
C LYS A 63 -13.30 -9.64 2.68
N ARG A 64 -12.99 -9.54 1.39
CA ARG A 64 -12.12 -10.52 0.73
C ARG A 64 -10.68 -10.31 1.19
N ILE A 65 -10.18 -9.07 1.01
CA ILE A 65 -8.83 -8.65 1.40
C ILE A 65 -8.92 -7.72 2.61
N TYR A 66 -8.04 -7.93 3.58
CA TYR A 66 -7.97 -7.19 4.83
C TYR A 66 -6.65 -6.45 4.98
N LYS A 67 -6.69 -5.12 4.97
CA LYS A 67 -5.60 -4.31 5.51
C LYS A 67 -5.58 -4.38 7.05
N GLY A 68 -4.43 -4.15 7.66
CA GLY A 68 -4.23 -4.16 9.11
C GLY A 68 -5.17 -3.22 9.87
N ALA A 69 -5.54 -2.07 9.29
CA ALA A 69 -6.55 -1.19 9.87
C ALA A 69 -7.95 -1.83 9.91
N HIS A 70 -8.34 -2.62 8.90
CA HIS A 70 -9.61 -3.35 8.89
C HIS A 70 -9.67 -4.39 10.00
N LEU A 71 -8.59 -5.14 10.19
CA LEU A 71 -8.50 -6.15 11.25
C LEU A 71 -8.63 -5.51 12.62
N VAL A 72 -7.97 -4.37 12.87
CA VAL A 72 -8.11 -3.64 14.15
C VAL A 72 -9.54 -3.14 14.36
N ALA A 73 -10.17 -2.57 13.34
CA ALA A 73 -11.53 -2.05 13.46
C ALA A 73 -12.57 -3.16 13.70
N GLN A 74 -12.41 -4.34 13.07
CA GLN A 74 -13.37 -5.43 13.20
C GLN A 74 -13.10 -6.34 14.42
N ALA A 75 -11.83 -6.65 14.70
CA ALA A 75 -11.45 -7.64 15.70
C ALA A 75 -10.95 -7.05 17.02
N MET A 76 -10.72 -5.72 17.07
CA MET A 76 -10.24 -5.00 18.25
C MET A 76 -8.98 -5.66 18.84
N GLU A 77 -9.03 -6.07 20.11
CA GLU A 77 -7.92 -6.69 20.84
C GLU A 77 -7.45 -8.03 20.25
N LYS A 78 -8.30 -8.71 19.47
CA LYS A 78 -7.94 -9.97 18.79
C LYS A 78 -7.12 -9.73 17.52
N ALA A 79 -7.12 -8.52 16.98
CA ALA A 79 -6.49 -8.20 15.70
C ALA A 79 -5.00 -8.60 15.62
N PRO A 80 -4.15 -8.33 16.63
CA PRO A 80 -2.74 -8.72 16.55
C PRO A 80 -2.55 -10.24 16.41
N ASN A 81 -3.34 -11.04 17.13
CA ASN A 81 -3.26 -12.50 17.06
C ASN A 81 -3.74 -13.04 15.70
N ILE A 82 -4.74 -12.40 15.11
CA ILE A 82 -5.19 -12.72 13.74
C ILE A 82 -4.08 -12.43 12.73
N MET A 83 -3.43 -11.26 12.82
CA MET A 83 -2.31 -10.89 11.94
C MET A 83 -1.15 -11.89 12.05
N ILE A 84 -0.79 -12.28 13.27
CA ILE A 84 0.27 -13.27 13.54
C ILE A 84 -0.07 -14.62 12.92
N GLU A 85 -1.27 -15.14 13.17
CA GLU A 85 -1.70 -16.44 12.65
C GLU A 85 -1.78 -16.44 11.13
N MET A 86 -2.23 -15.33 10.51
CA MET A 86 -2.22 -15.17 9.06
C MET A 86 -0.81 -15.23 8.49
N ILE A 87 0.14 -14.46 9.05
CA ILE A 87 1.54 -14.47 8.60
C ILE A 87 2.13 -15.87 8.76
N ASN A 88 1.86 -16.54 9.88
CA ASN A 88 2.36 -17.89 10.12
C ASN A 88 1.85 -18.92 9.11
N ARG A 89 0.58 -18.80 8.68
CA ARG A 89 0.00 -19.70 7.69
C ARG A 89 0.52 -19.47 6.27
N LEU A 90 0.96 -18.25 5.97
CA LEU A 90 1.48 -17.87 4.65
C LEU A 90 2.98 -18.07 4.51
N GLU A 91 3.67 -18.49 5.56
CA GLU A 91 5.13 -18.48 5.60
C GLU A 91 5.77 -19.35 4.50
N ASP A 92 5.18 -20.49 4.15
CA ASP A 92 5.69 -21.36 3.08
C ASP A 92 5.60 -20.71 1.69
N ASP A 93 4.63 -19.80 1.50
CA ASP A 93 4.43 -19.08 0.23
C ASP A 93 5.18 -17.73 0.20
N ILE A 94 5.71 -17.29 1.35
CA ILE A 94 6.59 -16.13 1.48
C ILE A 94 8.03 -16.57 1.25
N ALA A 95 8.64 -16.06 0.18
CA ALA A 95 10.06 -16.26 -0.09
C ALA A 95 10.92 -15.47 0.91
N HIS A 96 10.64 -14.17 1.06
CA HIS A 96 11.24 -13.31 2.07
C HIS A 96 10.41 -12.04 2.32
N ILE A 97 10.71 -11.37 3.42
CA ILE A 97 10.12 -10.12 3.89
C ILE A 97 11.27 -9.12 4.10
N ASP A 98 11.14 -7.93 3.55
CA ASP A 98 12.11 -6.86 3.78
C ASP A 98 11.44 -5.70 4.50
N VAL A 99 12.05 -5.27 5.60
CA VAL A 99 11.63 -4.09 6.36
C VAL A 99 12.57 -2.94 6.02
N TYR A 100 12.03 -1.90 5.41
CA TYR A 100 12.73 -0.68 5.04
C TYR A 100 12.43 0.41 6.06
N CYS A 101 13.44 1.15 6.50
CA CYS A 101 13.24 2.33 7.33
C CYS A 101 14.08 3.48 6.82
N ALA A 102 13.52 4.68 6.79
CA ALA A 102 14.26 5.91 6.52
C ALA A 102 14.08 6.89 7.67
N TYR A 103 15.11 6.94 8.52
CA TYR A 103 15.30 7.96 9.55
C TYR A 103 16.56 8.76 9.26
N TYR A 104 16.54 10.05 9.56
CA TYR A 104 17.59 10.97 9.16
C TYR A 104 18.21 11.63 10.38
N SER A 105 19.53 11.51 10.52
CA SER A 105 20.33 12.15 11.59
C SER A 105 20.93 13.49 11.18
N LEU A 106 20.52 14.05 10.04
CA LEU A 106 20.97 15.33 9.53
C LEU A 106 20.13 16.46 10.12
N GLU A 107 20.74 17.63 10.34
CA GLU A 107 20.01 18.84 10.75
C GLU A 107 18.97 19.25 9.68
N TYR A 108 19.34 19.13 8.42
CA TYR A 108 18.46 19.38 7.27
C TYR A 108 18.73 18.43 6.11
N ILE A 109 17.73 18.28 5.26
CA ILE A 109 17.77 17.53 4.01
C ILE A 109 17.47 18.52 2.89
N SER A 110 18.38 18.61 1.92
CA SER A 110 18.19 19.43 0.72
C SER A 110 17.33 18.70 -0.30
N ILE A 111 16.32 19.37 -0.82
CA ILE A 111 15.48 18.92 -1.93
C ILE A 111 15.54 19.93 -3.08
N TYR A 112 15.10 19.52 -4.27
CA TYR A 112 15.03 20.33 -5.48
C TYR A 112 16.37 20.90 -5.92
N GLY A 113 17.46 20.13 -5.73
CA GLY A 113 18.82 20.57 -6.08
C GLY A 113 19.05 20.86 -7.56
N GLN A 114 18.14 20.45 -8.45
CA GLN A 114 18.17 20.82 -9.88
C GLN A 114 17.27 22.04 -10.22
N ALA A 115 16.61 22.63 -9.22
CA ALA A 115 15.76 23.80 -9.34
C ALA A 115 16.08 24.79 -8.19
N GLU A 116 15.09 25.55 -7.71
CA GLU A 116 15.25 26.36 -6.50
C GLU A 116 15.30 25.45 -5.27
N GLY A 117 16.53 25.16 -4.82
CA GLY A 117 16.79 24.23 -3.73
C GLY A 117 16.13 24.66 -2.41
N GLN A 118 15.56 23.70 -1.69
CA GLN A 118 14.95 23.92 -0.38
C GLN A 118 15.63 23.05 0.68
N LYS A 119 15.86 23.59 1.88
CA LYS A 119 16.30 22.81 3.05
C LYS A 119 15.11 22.54 3.96
N LEU A 120 14.89 21.28 4.30
CA LEU A 120 13.83 20.85 5.21
C LEU A 120 14.43 20.18 6.44
N SER A 121 13.82 20.38 7.61
CA SER A 121 14.12 19.55 8.78
C SER A 121 13.64 18.10 8.54
N PRO A 122 14.25 17.08 9.18
CA PRO A 122 13.85 15.69 8.99
C PRO A 122 12.35 15.40 9.16
N PRO A 123 11.65 15.90 10.19
CA PRO A 123 10.22 15.62 10.34
C PRO A 123 9.38 16.20 9.19
N VAL A 124 9.74 17.39 8.71
CA VAL A 124 9.06 18.05 7.58
C VAL A 124 9.36 17.31 6.29
N PHE A 125 10.60 16.89 6.07
CA PHE A 125 10.98 16.07 4.93
C PHE A 125 10.21 14.75 4.89
N VAL A 126 10.18 14.01 6.01
CA VAL A 126 9.46 12.74 6.12
C VAL A 126 7.97 12.93 5.82
N LYS A 127 7.33 13.94 6.42
CA LYS A 127 5.92 14.26 6.15
C LYS A 127 5.67 14.58 4.67
N LYS A 128 6.61 15.26 4.01
CA LYS A 128 6.51 15.63 2.58
C LYS A 128 6.73 14.44 1.65
N THR A 129 7.56 13.48 2.04
CA THR A 129 7.97 12.35 1.19
C THR A 129 7.35 11.01 1.57
N GLN A 130 6.54 10.95 2.63
CA GLN A 130 5.94 9.68 3.11
C GLN A 130 5.15 8.94 2.03
N GLY A 131 4.40 9.66 1.18
CA GLY A 131 3.65 9.03 0.08
C GLY A 131 4.57 8.44 -1.00
N ALA A 132 5.80 8.91 -1.11
CA ALA A 132 6.81 8.42 -2.05
C ALA A 132 7.53 7.16 -1.57
N PHE A 133 7.36 6.78 -0.31
CA PHE A 133 8.19 5.75 0.26
C PHE A 133 8.01 4.35 -0.36
N PRO A 134 6.82 3.95 -0.87
CA PRO A 134 6.68 2.66 -1.56
C PRO A 134 7.61 2.53 -2.77
N HIS A 135 7.73 3.58 -3.60
CA HIS A 135 8.61 3.54 -4.79
C HIS A 135 10.09 3.55 -4.44
N VAL A 136 10.44 4.17 -3.30
CA VAL A 136 11.79 4.14 -2.78
C VAL A 136 12.16 2.73 -2.31
N CYS A 137 11.24 2.04 -1.64
CA CYS A 137 11.42 0.65 -1.23
C CYS A 137 11.59 -0.27 -2.44
N SER A 138 10.75 -0.10 -3.47
CA SER A 138 10.82 -0.91 -4.69
C SER A 138 12.08 -0.65 -5.52
N TRP A 139 12.52 0.60 -5.62
CA TRP A 139 13.82 0.93 -6.23
C TRP A 139 14.98 0.20 -5.52
N TRP A 140 14.99 0.24 -4.19
CA TRP A 140 16.03 -0.46 -3.43
C TRP A 140 15.96 -1.97 -3.61
N TYR A 141 14.75 -2.54 -3.65
CA TYR A 141 14.54 -3.95 -3.95
C TYR A 141 15.19 -4.32 -5.29
N VAL A 142 14.93 -3.55 -6.35
CA VAL A 142 15.50 -3.82 -7.68
C VAL A 142 17.02 -3.80 -7.65
N LEU A 143 17.62 -2.80 -7.00
CA LEU A 143 19.08 -2.73 -6.86
C LEU A 143 19.68 -3.94 -6.15
N LYS A 144 18.96 -4.49 -5.16
CA LYS A 144 19.42 -5.61 -4.34
C LYS A 144 19.22 -6.97 -5.00
N TYR A 145 18.06 -7.18 -5.63
CA TYR A 145 17.57 -8.51 -5.96
C TYR A 145 17.34 -8.76 -7.45
N ALA A 146 17.08 -7.73 -8.27
CA ALA A 146 16.65 -7.95 -9.66
C ALA A 146 17.67 -8.69 -10.54
N LYS A 147 18.96 -8.70 -10.18
CA LYS A 147 19.98 -9.48 -10.89
C LYS A 147 19.91 -10.98 -10.62
N ILE A 148 19.29 -11.37 -9.51
CA ILE A 148 19.25 -12.75 -8.99
C ILE A 148 17.82 -13.31 -9.09
N GLU A 149 16.81 -12.44 -9.00
CA GLU A 149 15.38 -12.79 -8.88
C GLU A 149 14.55 -12.34 -10.11
N ALA A 150 15.15 -12.38 -11.30
CA ALA A 150 14.47 -12.07 -12.54
C ALA A 150 13.73 -13.29 -13.14
N PRO A 151 12.54 -13.13 -13.76
CA PRO A 151 11.77 -11.89 -13.89
C PRO A 151 10.93 -11.58 -12.63
N VAL A 152 10.82 -10.29 -12.29
CA VAL A 152 10.09 -9.78 -11.11
C VAL A 152 8.96 -8.81 -11.51
N CYS A 153 7.84 -8.91 -10.79
CA CYS A 153 6.73 -7.99 -10.83
C CYS A 153 6.63 -7.24 -9.49
N LEU A 154 6.78 -5.92 -9.53
CA LEU A 154 6.68 -5.04 -8.38
C LEU A 154 5.25 -4.50 -8.31
N GLU A 155 4.53 -4.89 -7.27
CA GLU A 155 3.13 -4.55 -7.04
C GLU A 155 3.08 -3.54 -5.90
N ILE A 156 2.78 -2.28 -6.24
CA ILE A 156 2.92 -1.15 -5.31
C ILE A 156 1.56 -0.50 -5.12
N ASP A 157 1.19 -0.17 -3.89
CA ASP A 157 0.03 0.68 -3.66
C ASP A 157 0.25 2.06 -4.31
N TYR A 158 -0.79 2.59 -4.94
CA TYR A 158 -0.70 3.80 -5.75
C TYR A 158 -0.30 5.00 -4.89
N PHE A 159 0.64 5.79 -5.40
CA PHE A 159 1.11 7.01 -4.76
C PHE A 159 1.18 8.18 -5.73
N GLN A 160 1.26 9.37 -5.15
CA GLN A 160 1.62 10.59 -5.87
C GLN A 160 2.78 11.27 -5.15
N THR A 161 3.80 11.63 -5.92
CA THR A 161 5.00 12.27 -5.38
C THR A 161 5.70 13.11 -6.44
N ALA A 162 6.62 13.96 -5.99
CA ALA A 162 7.59 14.61 -6.85
C ALA A 162 8.66 13.62 -7.32
N THR A 163 9.21 13.88 -8.49
CA THR A 163 10.25 13.06 -9.13
C THR A 163 11.50 13.01 -8.24
N THR A 164 12.02 11.80 -8.05
CA THR A 164 13.29 11.53 -7.36
C THR A 164 14.26 10.82 -8.31
N PRO A 165 15.57 10.79 -8.02
CA PRO A 165 16.50 9.96 -8.79
C PRO A 165 16.17 8.46 -8.71
N ALA A 166 15.68 7.96 -7.56
CA ALA A 166 15.19 6.59 -7.42
C ALA A 166 14.02 6.31 -8.37
N TRP A 167 13.08 7.25 -8.52
CA TRP A 167 11.97 7.14 -9.46
C TRP A 167 12.46 6.97 -10.90
N ARG A 168 13.35 7.85 -11.36
CA ARG A 168 13.89 7.77 -12.73
C ARG A 168 14.62 6.45 -12.97
N ASN A 169 15.40 5.98 -11.99
CA ASN A 169 16.08 4.70 -12.09
C ASN A 169 15.09 3.52 -12.17
N LEU A 170 14.00 3.55 -11.39
CA LEU A 170 12.94 2.55 -11.43
C LEU A 170 12.25 2.50 -12.81
N VAL A 171 11.96 3.66 -13.40
CA VAL A 171 11.39 3.77 -14.76
C VAL A 171 12.34 3.21 -15.82
N ASP A 172 13.64 3.41 -15.67
CA ASP A 172 14.62 2.92 -16.64
C ASP A 172 14.77 1.40 -16.61
N VAL A 173 14.70 0.78 -15.43
CA VAL A 173 14.76 -0.69 -15.29
C VAL A 173 13.44 -1.39 -15.61
N ALA A 174 12.31 -0.68 -15.55
CA ALA A 174 10.96 -1.17 -15.89
C ALA A 174 10.73 -1.39 -17.40
N LYS A 175 11.70 -1.96 -18.11
CA LYS A 175 11.69 -2.14 -19.58
C LYS A 175 12.12 -3.55 -20.02
N LYS A 176 12.50 -4.44 -19.09
CA LYS A 176 12.95 -5.81 -19.39
C LYS A 176 12.42 -6.81 -18.35
N ASP A 177 13.26 -7.17 -17.38
CA ASP A 177 13.02 -8.25 -16.42
C ASP A 177 12.27 -7.77 -15.16
N VAL A 178 11.88 -6.49 -15.13
CA VAL A 178 11.14 -5.85 -14.06
C VAL A 178 9.85 -5.28 -14.64
N THR A 179 8.72 -5.80 -14.18
CA THR A 179 7.40 -5.22 -14.39
C THR A 179 7.03 -4.39 -13.16
N VAL A 180 6.44 -3.22 -13.36
CA VAL A 180 5.99 -2.33 -12.27
C VAL A 180 4.50 -2.09 -12.45
N GLU A 181 3.71 -2.39 -11.42
CA GLU A 181 2.26 -2.25 -11.41
C GLU A 181 1.80 -1.45 -10.18
N PHE A 182 1.09 -0.35 -10.40
CA PHE A 182 0.48 0.46 -9.34
C PHE A 182 -0.98 0.13 -9.17
N TYR A 183 -1.36 -0.33 -8.00
CA TYR A 183 -2.73 -0.68 -7.64
C TYR A 183 -3.35 0.48 -6.88
N PHE A 184 -4.47 1.02 -7.36
CA PHE A 184 -5.29 1.88 -6.50
C PHE A 184 -5.94 1.03 -5.42
N GLY A 185 -5.76 1.40 -4.14
CA GLY A 185 -6.28 0.62 -3.02
C GLY A 185 -5.69 -0.78 -2.96
N GLY A 186 -4.39 -0.91 -3.25
CA GLY A 186 -3.68 -2.18 -3.35
C GLY A 186 -3.79 -3.01 -2.07
N ASP A 187 -3.75 -2.36 -0.91
CA ASP A 187 -3.96 -2.94 0.41
C ASP A 187 -5.37 -3.55 0.62
N GLU A 188 -6.33 -3.23 -0.26
CA GLU A 188 -7.72 -3.71 -0.23
C GLU A 188 -8.10 -4.63 -1.39
N CYS A 189 -7.22 -4.85 -2.36
CA CYS A 189 -7.49 -5.70 -3.53
C CYS A 189 -6.38 -6.69 -3.87
N ASN A 190 -5.16 -6.47 -3.40
CA ASN A 190 -4.00 -7.32 -3.66
C ASN A 190 -3.55 -8.02 -2.37
N PRO A 191 -3.60 -9.37 -2.31
CA PRO A 191 -3.17 -10.13 -1.12
C PRO A 191 -1.74 -9.84 -0.66
N ILE A 192 -0.80 -9.65 -1.59
CA ILE A 192 0.62 -9.46 -1.24
C ILE A 192 0.84 -8.08 -0.61
N ILE A 193 0.24 -7.03 -1.19
CA ILE A 193 0.26 -5.67 -0.60
C ILE A 193 -0.47 -5.67 0.75
N SER A 194 -1.60 -6.36 0.86
CA SER A 194 -2.34 -6.51 2.12
C SER A 194 -1.49 -7.16 3.23
N VAL A 195 -0.71 -8.20 2.91
CA VAL A 195 0.20 -8.82 3.90
C VAL A 195 1.33 -7.86 4.29
N ALA A 196 1.84 -7.05 3.35
CA ALA A 196 2.81 -6.01 3.68
C ALA A 196 2.24 -4.96 4.66
N ASP A 197 1.01 -4.48 4.46
CA ASP A 197 0.32 -3.57 5.40
C ASP A 197 0.05 -4.25 6.76
N VAL A 198 -0.37 -5.52 6.76
CA VAL A 198 -0.58 -6.30 8.00
C VAL A 198 0.72 -6.41 8.81
N ILE A 199 1.84 -6.69 8.15
CA ILE A 199 3.17 -6.73 8.78
C ILE A 199 3.55 -5.34 9.32
N LEU A 200 3.35 -4.26 8.54
CA LEU A 200 3.58 -2.90 9.00
C LEU A 200 2.77 -2.57 10.26
N LYS A 201 1.50 -2.97 10.28
CA LYS A 201 0.60 -2.77 11.41
C LYS A 201 1.08 -3.56 12.63
N LEU A 202 1.53 -4.80 12.45
CA LEU A 202 2.07 -5.63 13.52
C LEU A 202 3.33 -5.00 14.13
N ILE A 203 4.26 -4.52 13.29
CA ILE A 203 5.45 -3.79 13.74
C ILE A 203 5.03 -2.56 14.55
N ARG A 204 4.07 -1.76 14.07
CA ARG A 204 3.60 -0.57 14.80
C ARG A 204 2.95 -0.87 16.15
N ILE A 205 2.30 -2.04 16.30
CA ILE A 205 1.66 -2.45 17.55
C ILE A 205 2.71 -2.85 18.59
N TYR A 206 3.69 -3.68 18.20
CA TYR A 206 4.63 -4.30 19.14
C TYR A 206 6.02 -3.65 19.20
N HIS A 207 6.35 -2.72 18.30
CA HIS A 207 7.65 -2.05 18.31
C HIS A 207 7.73 -1.00 19.42
N HIS A 208 8.46 -1.32 20.48
CA HIS A 208 8.77 -0.41 21.57
C HIS A 208 10.26 -0.01 21.57
N GLY A 209 10.58 1.16 22.12
CA GLY A 209 11.97 1.65 22.22
C GLY A 209 12.56 2.26 20.94
N THR A 210 13.89 2.19 20.83
CA THR A 210 14.67 2.82 19.76
C THR A 210 14.40 2.21 18.39
N VAL A 211 14.29 3.03 17.36
CA VAL A 211 14.12 2.58 15.97
C VAL A 211 15.49 2.27 15.37
N GLU A 212 15.80 0.98 15.27
CA GLU A 212 17.00 0.44 14.65
C GLU A 212 16.67 -0.89 13.97
N GLY A 213 17.58 -1.38 13.11
CA GLY A 213 17.27 -2.51 12.24
C GLY A 213 16.84 -3.78 12.97
N ARG A 214 17.58 -4.16 14.02
CA ARG A 214 17.23 -5.33 14.82
C ARG A 214 15.91 -5.13 15.53
N SER A 215 15.67 -3.96 16.12
CA SER A 215 14.45 -3.71 16.90
C SER A 215 13.20 -3.73 16.01
N LEU A 216 13.26 -3.23 14.78
CA LEU A 216 12.13 -3.24 13.83
C LEU A 216 11.75 -4.65 13.35
N LEU A 217 12.70 -5.59 13.33
CA LEU A 217 12.42 -6.99 12.99
C LEU A 217 11.89 -7.80 14.18
N GLN A 218 12.15 -7.39 15.42
CA GLN A 218 11.74 -8.14 16.62
C GLN A 218 10.24 -8.45 16.68
N PRO A 219 9.32 -7.50 16.38
CA PRO A 219 7.88 -7.81 16.33
C PRO A 219 7.53 -9.02 15.46
N LEU A 220 8.20 -9.20 14.32
CA LEU A 220 7.96 -10.33 13.44
C LEU A 220 8.58 -11.60 14.02
N LEU A 221 9.88 -11.55 14.34
CA LEU A 221 10.64 -12.73 14.80
C LEU A 221 10.12 -13.30 16.12
N GLN A 222 9.65 -12.45 17.05
CA GLN A 222 9.16 -12.90 18.35
C GLN A 222 7.70 -13.35 18.35
N LYS A 223 6.89 -12.89 17.39
CA LYS A 223 5.44 -13.16 17.37
C LYS A 223 5.06 -14.18 16.32
N CYS A 224 5.75 -14.20 15.18
CA CYS A 224 5.50 -15.13 14.08
C CYS A 224 6.51 -16.28 14.18
N GLU A 225 6.22 -17.26 15.04
CA GLU A 225 7.09 -18.42 15.30
C GLU A 225 7.54 -19.16 14.03
N SER A 226 6.69 -19.16 12.99
CA SER A 226 7.02 -19.77 11.69
C SER A 226 8.24 -19.15 11.01
N LEU A 227 8.57 -17.89 11.32
CA LEU A 227 9.69 -17.12 10.76
C LEU A 227 10.95 -17.21 11.63
N ASP A 228 10.84 -17.68 12.88
CA ASP A 228 12.00 -17.76 13.77
C ASP A 228 13.02 -18.79 13.26
N GLY A 229 14.30 -18.43 13.35
CA GLY A 229 15.41 -19.22 12.80
C GLY A 229 15.48 -19.27 11.26
N LYS A 230 14.47 -18.78 10.53
CA LYS A 230 14.47 -18.74 9.06
C LYS A 230 15.14 -17.46 8.56
N LYS A 231 16.01 -17.59 7.56
CA LYS A 231 16.68 -16.45 6.90
C LYS A 231 15.75 -15.77 5.87
N LYS A 232 14.52 -15.48 6.26
CA LYS A 232 13.48 -14.89 5.41
C LYS A 232 13.23 -13.41 5.68
N THR A 233 13.75 -12.84 6.76
CA THR A 233 13.52 -11.42 7.09
C THR A 233 14.78 -10.58 6.97
N TRP A 234 14.69 -9.43 6.30
CA TRP A 234 15.81 -8.51 6.08
C TRP A 234 15.46 -7.09 6.51
N PHE A 235 16.48 -6.32 6.90
CA PHE A 235 16.32 -4.91 7.24
C PHE A 235 17.20 -4.01 6.37
N HIS A 236 16.64 -2.88 5.95
CA HIS A 236 17.35 -1.87 5.14
C HIS A 236 17.13 -0.45 5.68
N ASN A 237 18.22 0.27 5.93
CA ASN A 237 18.15 1.68 6.29
C ASN A 237 18.37 2.59 5.07
N LEU A 238 17.26 3.10 4.51
CA LEU A 238 17.24 3.97 3.34
C LEU A 238 17.43 5.46 3.69
N GLY A 239 17.51 5.81 4.97
CA GLY A 239 17.82 7.15 5.46
C GLY A 239 19.31 7.38 5.75
N SER A 240 20.15 6.38 5.50
CA SER A 240 21.60 6.47 5.76
C SER A 240 22.30 7.44 4.81
N ARG A 241 23.35 8.12 5.30
CA ARG A 241 24.07 9.18 4.56
C ARG A 241 24.58 8.69 3.20
N GLY A 242 24.72 9.63 2.26
CA GLY A 242 25.34 9.38 0.96
C GLY A 242 24.33 9.22 -0.16
N PHE A 243 24.52 8.20 -1.01
CA PHE A 243 23.73 8.03 -2.23
C PHE A 243 22.25 7.72 -1.96
N LEU A 244 21.93 7.08 -0.82
CA LEU A 244 20.56 6.71 -0.45
C LEU A 244 19.68 7.93 -0.20
N ILE A 245 20.13 8.90 0.61
CA ILE A 245 19.39 10.17 0.78
C ILE A 245 19.26 10.91 -0.55
N LYS A 246 20.32 10.95 -1.36
CA LYS A 246 20.29 11.62 -2.67
C LYS A 246 19.27 10.97 -3.62
N ALA A 247 19.15 9.65 -3.60
CA ALA A 247 18.22 8.93 -4.45
C ALA A 247 16.75 9.12 -4.04
N THR A 248 16.50 9.32 -2.75
CA THR A 248 15.16 9.41 -2.16
C THR A 248 14.62 10.83 -2.03
N ALA A 249 15.50 11.83 -1.97
CA ALA A 249 15.11 13.23 -1.97
C ALA A 249 14.63 13.66 -3.37
N PRO A 250 13.45 14.30 -3.49
CA PRO A 250 13.04 14.91 -4.74
C PRO A 250 14.05 15.95 -5.18
N ASP A 251 14.47 15.91 -6.43
CA ASP A 251 15.46 16.82 -6.99
C ASP A 251 14.88 17.78 -8.03
N LEU A 252 13.64 17.55 -8.46
CA LEU A 252 12.81 18.45 -9.26
C LEU A 252 11.40 18.58 -8.64
N PRO A 253 10.77 19.76 -8.68
CA PRO A 253 9.41 19.97 -8.20
C PRO A 253 8.35 19.52 -9.22
N LEU A 254 8.61 18.43 -9.96
CA LEU A 254 7.73 17.89 -10.97
C LEU A 254 7.10 16.60 -10.46
N GLN A 255 5.80 16.41 -10.66
CA GLN A 255 5.12 15.17 -10.29
C GLN A 255 5.68 14.00 -11.10
N ALA A 256 5.92 12.87 -10.44
CA ALA A 256 6.30 11.63 -11.10
C ALA A 256 5.14 11.14 -12.00
N ASP A 257 5.43 10.84 -13.27
CA ASP A 257 4.43 10.30 -14.19
C ASP A 257 4.18 8.81 -13.92
N THR A 258 3.20 8.53 -13.08
CA THR A 258 2.83 7.17 -12.69
C THR A 258 1.91 6.48 -13.69
N LYS A 259 1.34 7.22 -14.66
CA LYS A 259 0.27 6.74 -15.55
C LYS A 259 0.64 5.48 -16.34
N PRO A 260 1.85 5.33 -16.88
CA PRO A 260 2.22 4.13 -17.66
C PRO A 260 2.22 2.83 -16.85
N PHE A 261 2.31 2.92 -15.52
CA PHE A 261 2.48 1.78 -14.62
C PHE A 261 1.21 1.41 -13.88
N ILE A 262 0.11 2.14 -14.09
CA ILE A 262 -1.14 1.88 -13.40
C ILE A 262 -1.72 0.52 -13.83
N LYS A 263 -2.09 -0.28 -12.84
CA LYS A 263 -2.72 -1.57 -13.05
C LYS A 263 -4.18 -1.39 -13.44
N HIS A 264 -4.55 -2.04 -14.53
CA HIS A 264 -5.94 -2.21 -14.96
C HIS A 264 -6.34 -3.70 -14.85
N PRO A 265 -7.63 -4.02 -14.63
CA PRO A 265 -8.76 -3.09 -14.59
C PRO A 265 -8.82 -2.27 -13.30
N ILE A 266 -9.36 -1.05 -13.38
CA ILE A 266 -9.70 -0.22 -12.23
C ILE A 266 -11.22 -0.20 -12.06
N PHE A 267 -11.67 -0.44 -10.83
CA PHE A 267 -13.05 -0.27 -10.42
C PHE A 267 -13.23 1.12 -9.80
N PHE A 268 -13.74 2.04 -10.60
CA PHE A 268 -14.05 3.41 -10.19
C PHE A 268 -15.42 3.45 -9.51
N TYR A 269 -15.48 3.65 -8.20
CA TYR A 269 -16.75 3.85 -7.51
C TYR A 269 -17.10 5.34 -7.46
N SER A 270 -18.31 5.70 -7.89
CA SER A 270 -18.82 7.06 -7.72
C SER A 270 -19.75 7.08 -6.52
N TRP A 271 -19.31 7.80 -5.49
CA TRP A 271 -20.07 8.01 -4.26
C TRP A 271 -19.91 9.46 -3.80
N ASP A 272 -21.00 10.19 -3.85
CA ASP A 272 -21.08 11.58 -3.38
C ASP A 272 -22.14 11.69 -2.29
N PRO A 273 -21.76 11.61 -0.99
CA PRO A 273 -22.69 11.78 0.11
C PRO A 273 -23.16 13.24 0.32
N GLY A 274 -22.78 14.16 -0.57
CA GLY A 274 -23.10 15.58 -0.48
C GLY A 274 -21.98 16.40 0.19
N GLU A 275 -22.30 17.12 1.27
CA GLU A 275 -21.39 18.07 1.92
C GLU A 275 -20.01 17.45 2.25
N ALA A 276 -18.92 18.16 1.91
CA ALA A 276 -17.55 17.67 2.06
C ALA A 276 -17.20 17.20 3.48
N ARG A 277 -17.71 17.88 4.54
CA ARG A 277 -17.50 17.45 5.94
C ARG A 277 -18.12 16.09 6.25
N ARG A 278 -19.27 15.77 5.65
CA ARG A 278 -19.92 14.47 5.84
C ARG A 278 -19.17 13.35 5.13
N LYS A 279 -18.42 13.65 4.06
CA LYS A 279 -17.68 12.64 3.30
C LYS A 279 -16.64 11.93 4.15
N ASP A 280 -15.83 12.66 4.91
CA ASP A 280 -14.79 12.05 5.76
C ASP A 280 -15.39 11.26 6.92
N GLU A 281 -16.45 11.78 7.54
CA GLU A 281 -17.18 11.11 8.62
C GLU A 281 -17.83 9.80 8.16
N LEU A 282 -18.43 9.81 6.97
CA LEU A 282 -19.15 8.66 6.42
C LEU A 282 -18.24 7.69 5.68
N ARG A 283 -17.04 8.09 5.27
CA ARG A 283 -16.12 7.25 4.49
C ARG A 283 -15.80 5.96 5.20
N SER A 284 -15.51 6.02 6.50
CA SER A 284 -15.21 4.83 7.29
C SER A 284 -16.39 3.86 7.28
N SER A 285 -17.62 4.36 7.47
CA SER A 285 -18.84 3.55 7.42
C SER A 285 -19.11 2.99 6.01
N PHE A 286 -18.84 3.77 4.97
CA PHE A 286 -18.99 3.35 3.58
C PHE A 286 -18.01 2.23 3.21
N GLU A 287 -16.75 2.31 3.65
CA GLU A 287 -15.75 1.26 3.43
C GLU A 287 -16.17 -0.08 4.08
N TRP A 288 -17.08 -0.09 5.06
CA TRP A 288 -17.65 -1.31 5.62
C TRP A 288 -18.98 -1.75 5.00
N SER A 289 -19.51 -0.99 4.03
CA SER A 289 -20.79 -1.30 3.39
C SER A 289 -20.69 -2.53 2.47
N PRO A 290 -21.80 -3.28 2.29
CA PRO A 290 -21.85 -4.39 1.32
C PRO A 290 -21.46 -3.96 -0.10
N ALA A 291 -21.87 -2.76 -0.51
CA ALA A 291 -21.54 -2.18 -1.81
C ALA A 291 -20.03 -2.06 -2.01
N TYR A 292 -19.35 -1.39 -1.07
CA TYR A 292 -17.90 -1.21 -1.17
C TYR A 292 -17.15 -2.54 -1.13
N ASN A 293 -17.54 -3.45 -0.22
CA ASN A 293 -16.91 -4.77 -0.09
C ASN A 293 -17.09 -5.63 -1.36
N ALA A 294 -18.23 -5.51 -2.06
CA ALA A 294 -18.44 -6.18 -3.33
C ALA A 294 -17.54 -5.62 -4.43
N ILE A 295 -17.37 -4.30 -4.48
CA ILE A 295 -16.50 -3.62 -5.45
C ILE A 295 -15.04 -4.05 -5.25
N THR A 296 -14.52 -4.01 -4.02
CA THR A 296 -13.13 -4.40 -3.73
C THR A 296 -12.90 -5.88 -3.95
N ALA A 297 -13.86 -6.75 -3.61
CA ALA A 297 -13.78 -8.17 -3.91
C ALA A 297 -13.72 -8.45 -5.42
N GLN A 298 -14.51 -7.73 -6.23
CA GLN A 298 -14.47 -7.86 -7.69
C GLN A 298 -13.18 -7.31 -8.30
N ALA A 299 -12.66 -6.20 -7.78
CA ALA A 299 -11.33 -5.70 -8.14
C ALA A 299 -10.25 -6.75 -7.87
N SER A 300 -10.26 -7.35 -6.68
CA SER A 300 -9.34 -8.42 -6.29
C SER A 300 -9.43 -9.65 -7.21
N LEU A 301 -10.64 -10.16 -7.45
CA LEU A 301 -10.89 -11.29 -8.35
C LEU A 301 -10.41 -11.06 -9.79
N LYS A 302 -10.38 -9.80 -10.23
CA LYS A 302 -9.88 -9.39 -11.54
C LYS A 302 -8.42 -8.93 -11.53
N ARG A 303 -7.71 -9.10 -10.41
CA ARG A 303 -6.32 -8.63 -10.21
C ARG A 303 -6.15 -7.15 -10.59
N GLY A 304 -7.17 -6.35 -10.26
CA GLY A 304 -7.27 -4.93 -10.55
C GLY A 304 -7.18 -4.06 -9.30
N GLY A 305 -7.39 -2.76 -9.47
CA GLY A 305 -7.44 -1.77 -8.38
C GLY A 305 -8.83 -1.19 -8.16
N VAL A 306 -9.01 -0.45 -7.07
CA VAL A 306 -10.23 0.29 -6.71
C VAL A 306 -9.91 1.76 -6.45
N LYS A 307 -10.69 2.68 -7.02
CA LYS A 307 -10.49 4.13 -6.87
C LYS A 307 -11.83 4.85 -6.69
N SER A 308 -11.87 5.87 -5.84
CA SER A 308 -12.98 6.83 -5.86
C SER A 308 -12.93 7.60 -7.18
N PHE A 309 -14.07 7.67 -7.87
CA PHE A 309 -14.18 8.36 -9.14
C PHE A 309 -13.98 9.88 -8.97
N SER A 310 -13.19 10.47 -9.87
CA SER A 310 -12.92 11.91 -10.00
C SER A 310 -13.22 12.36 -11.43
N PHE A 311 -14.25 13.19 -11.57
CA PHE A 311 -14.67 13.76 -12.86
C PHE A 311 -13.57 14.56 -13.56
N ALA A 312 -12.63 15.13 -12.81
CA ALA A 312 -11.57 15.96 -13.35
C ALA A 312 -10.36 15.15 -13.86
N GLU A 313 -10.08 14.00 -13.24
CA GLU A 313 -8.83 13.28 -13.45
C GLU A 313 -9.02 11.96 -14.20
N ASP A 314 -10.05 11.20 -13.85
CA ASP A 314 -10.21 9.81 -14.30
C ASP A 314 -10.54 9.63 -15.77
N PRO A 315 -11.28 10.54 -16.44
CA PRO A 315 -11.49 10.45 -17.88
C PRO A 315 -10.19 10.49 -18.71
N LEU A 316 -9.11 11.03 -18.13
CA LEU A 316 -7.77 11.09 -18.76
C LEU A 316 -6.93 9.85 -18.45
N LEU A 317 -7.40 8.96 -17.59
CA LEU A 317 -6.65 7.83 -17.05
C LEU A 317 -7.28 6.48 -17.42
N TRP A 318 -8.61 6.39 -17.45
CA TRP A 318 -9.29 5.10 -17.61
C TRP A 318 -9.02 4.44 -18.97
N LYS A 319 -9.20 3.13 -19.03
CA LYS A 319 -9.18 2.31 -20.24
C LYS A 319 -10.58 1.75 -20.47
N PRO A 320 -11.40 2.35 -21.35
CA PRO A 320 -12.81 2.00 -21.49
C PRO A 320 -13.10 0.51 -21.78
N GLU A 321 -12.16 -0.17 -22.43
CA GLU A 321 -12.23 -1.60 -22.74
C GLU A 321 -12.03 -2.53 -21.53
N ASN A 322 -11.36 -2.05 -20.48
CA ASN A 322 -10.94 -2.88 -19.35
C ASN A 322 -11.54 -2.42 -18.02
N ASP A 323 -11.69 -1.11 -17.82
CA ASP A 323 -12.10 -0.54 -16.55
C ASP A 323 -13.61 -0.61 -16.34
N VAL A 324 -14.01 -0.41 -15.08
CA VAL A 324 -15.41 -0.49 -14.66
C VAL A 324 -15.76 0.73 -13.81
N ILE A 325 -16.90 1.33 -14.08
CA ILE A 325 -17.48 2.37 -13.22
C ILE A 325 -18.66 1.77 -12.45
N VAL A 326 -18.68 1.99 -11.14
CA VAL A 326 -19.72 1.53 -10.23
C VAL A 326 -20.38 2.74 -9.57
N PRO A 327 -21.46 3.29 -10.15
CA PRO A 327 -22.26 4.31 -9.47
C PRO A 327 -22.97 3.71 -8.25
N ILE A 328 -22.84 4.34 -7.09
CA ILE A 328 -23.50 3.89 -5.86
C ILE A 328 -24.97 4.35 -5.83
N THR A 329 -25.25 5.53 -6.34
CA THR A 329 -26.62 6.11 -6.39
C THR A 329 -27.13 6.29 -7.82
N LYS A 330 -28.43 6.59 -7.96
CA LYS A 330 -29.01 6.92 -9.27
C LYS A 330 -28.45 8.24 -9.79
N GLU A 331 -28.25 9.21 -8.90
CA GLU A 331 -27.66 10.50 -9.18
C GLU A 331 -26.22 10.37 -9.69
N ASP A 332 -25.41 9.50 -9.06
CA ASP A 332 -24.06 9.17 -9.54
C ASP A 332 -24.09 8.62 -10.97
N ARG A 333 -25.02 7.71 -11.24
CA ARG A 333 -25.19 7.10 -12.58
C ARG A 333 -25.54 8.16 -13.62
N GLU A 334 -26.43 9.10 -13.29
CA GLU A 334 -26.79 10.20 -14.20
C GLU A 334 -25.61 11.14 -14.46
N LYS A 335 -24.85 11.52 -13.43
CA LYS A 335 -23.63 12.33 -13.58
C LYS A 335 -22.61 11.65 -14.49
N ILE A 336 -22.39 10.34 -14.34
CA ILE A 336 -21.48 9.57 -15.19
C ILE A 336 -21.97 9.51 -16.64
N LYS A 337 -23.27 9.32 -16.87
CA LYS A 337 -23.84 9.32 -18.23
C LYS A 337 -23.62 10.63 -18.97
N ARG A 338 -23.70 11.78 -18.27
CA ARG A 338 -23.43 13.10 -18.85
C ARG A 338 -22.01 13.26 -19.40
N LEU A 339 -21.03 12.51 -18.89
CA LEU A 339 -19.69 12.48 -19.48
C LEU A 339 -19.72 11.89 -20.90
N GLY A 340 -20.58 10.90 -21.15
CA GLY A 340 -20.81 10.37 -22.49
C GLY A 340 -21.36 11.44 -23.44
N ASP A 341 -22.28 12.28 -22.94
CA ASP A 341 -22.84 13.41 -23.70
C ASP A 341 -21.78 14.47 -24.05
N PHE A 342 -20.72 14.59 -23.24
CA PHE A 342 -19.55 15.43 -23.53
C PHE A 342 -18.51 14.77 -24.45
N GLY A 343 -18.78 13.58 -24.97
CA GLY A 343 -17.92 12.88 -25.92
C GLY A 343 -16.88 11.94 -25.30
N TYR A 344 -16.92 11.72 -23.98
CA TYR A 344 -16.03 10.74 -23.36
C TYR A 344 -16.47 9.30 -23.65
N LYS A 345 -15.53 8.44 -24.08
CA LYS A 345 -15.77 7.00 -24.17
C LYS A 345 -15.78 6.40 -22.76
N LEU A 346 -16.95 6.00 -22.29
CA LEU A 346 -17.12 5.49 -20.93
C LEU A 346 -16.69 4.01 -20.82
N PRO A 347 -15.98 3.62 -19.75
CA PRO A 347 -15.85 2.23 -19.33
C PRO A 347 -17.20 1.56 -19.03
N LYS A 348 -17.18 0.24 -18.86
CA LYS A 348 -18.40 -0.52 -18.51
C LYS A 348 -18.99 0.01 -17.21
N ILE A 349 -20.27 0.39 -17.23
CA ILE A 349 -20.99 0.78 -16.01
C ILE A 349 -21.62 -0.47 -15.39
N ALA A 350 -21.12 -0.91 -14.25
CA ALA A 350 -21.68 -2.04 -13.50
C ALA A 350 -22.78 -1.60 -12.53
N ASP A 351 -23.70 -2.50 -12.22
CA ASP A 351 -24.69 -2.29 -11.17
C ASP A 351 -24.17 -2.86 -9.85
N VAL A 352 -24.22 -2.06 -8.78
CA VAL A 352 -23.72 -2.44 -7.46
C VAL A 352 -24.46 -3.64 -6.89
N ASP A 353 -25.77 -3.77 -7.13
CA ASP A 353 -26.58 -4.87 -6.61
C ASP A 353 -26.17 -6.20 -7.26
N ASN A 354 -25.84 -6.17 -8.55
CA ASN A 354 -25.31 -7.33 -9.26
C ASN A 354 -23.94 -7.74 -8.73
N LEU A 355 -23.09 -6.78 -8.35
CA LEU A 355 -21.80 -7.09 -7.73
C LEU A 355 -22.00 -7.72 -6.35
N ILE A 356 -22.91 -7.18 -5.52
CA ILE A 356 -23.22 -7.73 -4.20
C ILE A 356 -23.67 -9.20 -4.31
N GLN A 357 -24.56 -9.52 -5.25
CA GLN A 357 -25.05 -10.90 -5.44
C GLN A 357 -23.96 -11.87 -5.94
N SER A 358 -22.95 -11.34 -6.63
CA SER A 358 -21.88 -12.16 -7.21
C SER A 358 -20.78 -12.56 -6.22
N VAL A 359 -20.69 -11.87 -5.07
CA VAL A 359 -19.64 -12.11 -4.07
C VAL A 359 -20.20 -13.02 -2.98
N LYS A 360 -19.58 -14.19 -2.83
CA LYS A 360 -19.81 -15.12 -1.71
C LYS A 360 -18.54 -15.13 -0.86
N TYR A 361 -18.70 -14.95 0.46
CA TYR A 361 -17.62 -15.05 1.44
C TYR A 361 -17.62 -16.41 2.14
#